data_AF-A0A8T5PJ48-F1
#
_entry.id   AF-A0A8T5PJ48-F1
#
_cell.length_a   1.000
_cell.length_b   1.000
_cell.length_c   1.000
_cell.angle_alpha   90.00
_cell.angle_beta   90.00
_cell.angle_gamma   90.00
#
_symmetry.space_group_name_H-M   'P 1'
#
loop_
_entity.id
_entity.type
_entity.pdbx_description
1 polymer ?
#
loop_
_entity_poly.entity_id
_entity_poly.type
_entity_poly.pdbx_seq_one_letter_code
_entity_poly.pdbx_strand_id
1 'polypeptide(L)'
;MDFIVKIVKWFRKQRTKYLMPLGKLFVKLRIKALYLTILAFGLGVVAVYYLFLNNFYFVLFGVLHLIFDGLDGVVARVNNKETKFGAHFDNISDRSIVVLALIKSYFYFNDYFVLIVLAIYLLHHLIYIFSNLESKVAYSRLLTLVLYFLGFYVLGYFLVGAISLYGLAQQFNYFLKKKFTT
;
A
#
# COMPACT_ATOMS: atom_id res chain seq x y z
N MET A 1 -3.08 -21.36 -6.95
CA MET A 1 -3.58 -20.34 -6.00
C MET A 1 -2.96 -20.52 -4.60
N ASP A 2 -2.77 -21.75 -4.13
CA ASP A 2 -2.29 -22.03 -2.75
C ASP A 2 -0.84 -21.61 -2.45
N PHE A 3 0.03 -21.58 -3.46
CA PHE A 3 1.43 -21.18 -3.29
C PHE A 3 1.57 -19.70 -2.91
N ILE A 4 0.89 -18.80 -3.63
CA ILE A 4 0.87 -17.36 -3.34
C ILE A 4 0.26 -17.10 -1.96
N VAL A 5 -0.82 -17.80 -1.61
CA VAL A 5 -1.45 -17.70 -0.29
C VAL A 5 -0.49 -18.16 0.82
N LYS A 6 0.27 -19.24 0.60
CA LYS A 6 1.32 -19.70 1.54
C LYS A 6 2.43 -18.67 1.72
N ILE A 7 2.93 -18.07 0.63
CA ILE A 7 3.98 -17.03 0.68
C ILE A 7 3.49 -15.81 1.46
N VAL A 8 2.29 -15.31 1.17
CA VAL A 8 1.71 -14.16 1.87
C VAL A 8 1.54 -14.46 3.36
N LYS A 9 1.04 -15.65 3.72
CA LYS A 9 0.93 -16.08 5.12
C LYS A 9 2.30 -16.17 5.80
N TRP A 10 3.31 -16.68 5.09
CA TRP A 10 4.69 -16.76 5.60
C TRP A 10 5.28 -15.38 5.86
N PHE A 11 5.18 -14.44 4.91
CA PHE A 11 5.62 -13.05 5.09
C PHE A 11 4.91 -12.37 6.26
N ARG A 12 3.59 -12.55 6.40
CA ARG A 12 2.81 -12.03 7.54
C ARG A 12 3.30 -12.61 8.87
N LYS A 13 3.62 -13.91 8.90
CA LYS A 13 4.16 -14.59 10.09
C LYS A 13 5.55 -14.07 10.45
N GLN A 14 6.44 -13.90 9.47
CA GLN A 14 7.79 -13.36 9.70
C GLN A 14 7.73 -11.91 10.19
N ARG A 15 6.93 -11.05 9.54
CA ARG A 15 6.72 -9.65 9.98
C ARG A 15 6.25 -9.60 11.43
N THR A 16 5.30 -10.46 11.80
CA THR A 16 4.81 -10.56 13.18
C THR A 16 5.91 -11.03 14.12
N LYS A 17 6.73 -12.02 13.75
CA LYS A 17 7.82 -12.53 14.59
C LYS A 17 8.87 -11.46 14.90
N TYR A 18 9.38 -10.76 13.88
CA TYR A 18 10.44 -9.76 14.05
C TYR A 18 9.95 -8.49 14.72
N LEU A 19 8.72 -8.05 14.43
CA LEU A 19 8.15 -6.83 15.01
C LEU A 19 7.41 -7.08 16.33
N MET A 20 7.27 -8.33 16.79
CA MET A 20 6.55 -8.67 18.02
C MET A 20 7.08 -7.94 19.26
N PRO A 21 8.40 -7.82 19.50
CA PRO A 21 8.92 -7.14 20.68
C PRO A 21 8.51 -5.67 20.71
N LEU A 22 8.64 -5.00 19.57
CA LEU A 22 8.18 -3.61 19.39
C LEU A 22 6.68 -3.51 19.56
N GLY A 23 5.90 -4.40 18.93
CA GLY A 23 4.44 -4.44 19.07
C GLY A 23 4.00 -4.59 20.53
N LYS A 24 4.64 -5.45 21.31
CA LYS A 24 4.37 -5.61 22.76
C LYS A 24 4.74 -4.34 23.55
N LEU A 25 5.83 -3.65 23.19
CA LEU A 25 6.20 -2.37 23.78
C LEU A 25 5.12 -1.31 23.51
N PHE A 26 4.68 -1.14 22.26
CA PHE A 26 3.62 -0.21 21.89
C PHE A 26 2.28 -0.51 22.57
N VAL A 27 1.94 -1.79 22.73
CA VAL A 27 0.76 -2.23 23.49
C VAL A 27 0.89 -1.87 24.97
N LYS A 28 2.07 -2.09 25.58
CA LYS A 28 2.35 -1.70 26.97
C LYS A 28 2.24 -0.19 27.17
N LEU A 29 2.63 0.60 26.17
CA LEU A 29 2.49 2.06 26.12
C LEU A 29 1.05 2.53 25.80
N ARG A 30 0.08 1.61 25.66
CA ARG A 30 -1.33 1.89 25.32
C ARG A 30 -1.51 2.66 24.00
N ILE A 31 -0.56 2.57 23.08
CA ILE A 31 -0.64 3.21 21.77
C ILE A 31 -1.61 2.41 20.89
N LYS A 32 -2.65 3.08 20.38
CA LYS A 32 -3.63 2.49 19.46
C LYS A 32 -3.00 2.31 18.06
N ALA A 33 -3.34 1.23 17.37
CA ALA A 33 -2.88 0.97 16.00
C ALA A 33 -3.17 2.14 15.04
N LEU A 34 -4.32 2.80 15.19
CA LEU A 34 -4.69 3.97 14.39
C LEU A 34 -3.64 5.10 14.45
N TYR A 35 -3.03 5.36 15.60
CA TYR A 35 -2.00 6.40 15.71
C TYR A 35 -0.73 6.03 14.94
N LEU A 36 -0.40 4.73 14.90
CA LEU A 36 0.71 4.22 14.11
C LEU A 36 0.41 4.34 12.61
N THR A 37 -0.83 4.07 12.18
CA THR A 37 -1.26 4.29 10.79
C THR A 37 -1.19 5.77 10.40
N ILE A 38 -1.63 6.68 11.27
CA ILE A 38 -1.54 8.14 11.04
C ILE A 38 -0.07 8.58 10.94
N LEU A 39 0.79 8.07 11.81
CA LEU A 39 2.23 8.35 11.77
C LEU A 39 2.86 7.81 10.48
N ALA A 40 2.54 6.58 10.10
CA ALA A 40 3.00 5.97 8.86
C ALA A 40 2.56 6.81 7.65
N PHE A 41 1.30 7.24 7.61
CA PHE A 41 0.78 8.11 6.56
C PHE A 41 1.55 9.44 6.49
N GLY A 42 1.73 10.11 7.63
CA GLY A 42 2.49 11.37 7.70
C GLY A 42 3.92 11.21 7.19
N LEU A 43 4.62 10.15 7.59
CA LEU A 43 5.96 9.82 7.09
C LEU A 43 5.97 9.56 5.58
N GLY A 44 4.93 8.89 5.06
CA GLY A 44 4.77 8.66 3.62
C GLY A 44 4.58 9.97 2.84
N VAL A 45 3.79 10.90 3.38
CA VAL A 45 3.61 12.24 2.78
C VAL A 45 4.94 13.01 2.77
N VAL A 46 5.68 12.99 3.89
CA VAL A 46 7.01 13.63 3.97
C VAL A 46 8.00 12.96 3.01
N ALA A 47 7.96 11.64 2.84
CA ALA A 47 8.77 10.94 1.85
C ALA A 47 8.45 11.46 0.44
N VAL A 48 7.18 11.46 0.04
CA VAL A 48 6.77 12.00 -1.26
C VAL A 48 7.16 13.46 -1.40
N TYR A 49 7.11 14.28 -0.36
CA TYR A 49 7.61 15.66 -0.40
C TYR A 49 9.10 15.75 -0.79
N TYR A 50 9.95 14.81 -0.35
CA TYR A 50 11.37 14.78 -0.74
C TYR A 50 11.67 14.05 -2.05
N LEU A 51 10.71 13.33 -2.64
CA LEU A 51 10.88 12.69 -3.95
C LEU A 51 11.39 13.70 -4.99
N PHE A 52 12.44 13.38 -5.75
CA PHE A 52 13.11 14.28 -6.70
C PHE A 52 13.80 15.54 -6.11
N LEU A 53 13.68 15.82 -4.80
CA LEU A 53 14.38 16.92 -4.14
C LEU A 53 15.65 16.44 -3.42
N ASN A 54 15.54 15.33 -2.70
CA ASN A 54 16.65 14.74 -1.97
C ASN A 54 16.44 13.24 -1.78
N ASN A 55 17.28 12.42 -2.43
CA ASN A 55 17.11 10.97 -2.39
C ASN A 55 17.29 10.39 -0.98
N PHE A 56 18.23 10.92 -0.19
CA PHE A 56 18.48 10.44 1.16
C PHE A 56 17.23 10.60 2.04
N TYR A 57 16.63 11.80 2.07
CA TYR A 57 15.42 12.04 2.85
C TYR A 57 14.23 11.26 2.32
N PHE A 58 14.08 11.14 0.99
CA PHE A 58 13.02 10.31 0.41
C PHE A 58 13.11 8.86 0.87
N VAL A 59 14.30 8.25 0.81
CA VAL A 59 14.54 6.88 1.26
C VAL A 59 14.33 6.75 2.77
N LEU A 60 14.88 7.67 3.57
CA LEU A 60 14.76 7.65 5.02
C LEU A 60 13.30 7.65 5.47
N PHE A 61 12.52 8.64 5.01
CA PHE A 61 11.10 8.75 5.39
C PHE A 61 10.25 7.64 4.76
N GLY A 62 10.59 7.19 3.55
CA GLY A 62 9.90 6.08 2.89
C GLY A 62 10.10 4.73 3.61
N VAL A 63 11.31 4.46 4.10
CA VAL A 63 11.59 3.27 4.90
C VAL A 63 10.87 3.35 6.25
N LEU A 64 10.90 4.52 6.92
CA LEU A 64 10.14 4.71 8.16
C LEU A 64 8.64 4.48 7.93
N HIS A 65 8.05 5.04 6.88
CA HIS A 65 6.67 4.79 6.48
C HIS A 65 6.36 3.28 6.43
N LEU A 66 7.16 2.50 5.70
CA LEU A 66 6.98 1.05 5.55
C LEU A 66 7.13 0.28 6.88
N ILE A 67 8.01 0.73 7.78
CA ILE A 67 8.19 0.12 9.10
C ILE A 67 6.96 0.36 9.99
N PHE A 68 6.46 1.60 10.06
CA PHE A 68 5.32 1.94 10.92
C PHE A 68 4.00 1.32 10.43
N ASP A 69 3.84 1.20 9.11
CA ASP A 69 2.78 0.42 8.45
C ASP A 69 2.88 -1.09 8.71
N GLY A 70 4.11 -1.61 8.90
CA GLY A 70 4.28 -2.97 9.38
C GLY A 70 3.84 -3.13 10.84
N LEU A 71 4.10 -2.12 11.66
CA LEU A 71 3.90 -2.13 13.10
C LEU A 71 2.43 -1.98 13.51
N ASP A 72 1.64 -1.14 12.83
CA ASP A 72 0.24 -0.94 13.17
C ASP A 72 -0.58 -2.24 13.10
N GLY A 73 -0.31 -3.07 12.08
CA GLY A 73 -0.93 -4.37 11.90
C GLY A 73 -0.45 -5.36 12.95
N VAL A 74 0.82 -5.27 13.40
CA VAL A 74 1.32 -6.12 14.49
C VAL A 74 0.66 -5.74 15.81
N VAL A 75 0.54 -4.44 16.11
CA VAL A 75 -0.15 -3.94 17.31
C VAL A 75 -1.62 -4.32 17.30
N ALA A 76 -2.30 -4.20 16.16
CA ALA A 76 -3.70 -4.62 16.02
C ALA A 76 -3.90 -6.11 16.32
N ARG A 77 -2.98 -6.97 15.84
CA ARG A 77 -2.98 -8.42 16.12
C ARG A 77 -2.71 -8.74 17.58
N VAL A 78 -1.66 -8.16 18.16
CA VAL A 78 -1.28 -8.45 19.56
C VAL A 78 -2.38 -8.01 20.53
N ASN A 79 -3.11 -6.95 20.20
CA ASN A 79 -4.17 -6.41 21.05
C ASN A 79 -5.55 -7.03 20.76
N ASN A 80 -5.67 -7.98 19.81
CA ASN A 80 -6.96 -8.52 19.31
C ASN A 80 -7.98 -7.42 18.95
N LYS A 81 -7.49 -6.26 18.48
CA LYS A 81 -8.30 -5.08 18.13
C LYS A 81 -8.23 -4.77 16.64
N GLU A 82 -8.18 -5.80 15.80
CA GLU A 82 -8.38 -5.62 14.36
C GLU A 82 -9.83 -5.15 14.14
N THR A 83 -9.99 -3.89 13.75
CA THR A 83 -11.31 -3.33 13.42
C THR A 83 -11.44 -3.16 11.91
N LYS A 84 -12.67 -3.32 11.39
CA LYS A 84 -12.97 -3.07 9.97
C LYS A 84 -12.62 -1.63 9.56
N PHE A 85 -12.83 -0.67 10.47
CA PHE A 85 -12.45 0.74 10.25
C PHE A 85 -10.94 0.91 10.11
N GLY A 86 -10.15 0.35 11.02
CA GLY A 86 -8.69 0.43 10.95
C GLY A 86 -8.15 -0.21 9.68
N ALA A 87 -8.69 -1.38 9.30
CA ALA A 87 -8.32 -2.05 8.06
C ALA A 87 -8.70 -1.26 6.81
N HIS A 88 -9.78 -0.46 6.85
CA HIS A 88 -10.14 0.43 5.75
C HIS A 88 -9.24 1.65 5.67
N PHE A 89 -8.92 2.25 6.82
CA PHE A 89 -8.05 3.43 6.91
C PHE A 89 -6.61 3.14 6.46
N ASP A 90 -6.04 2.01 6.89
CA ASP A 90 -4.75 1.48 6.42
C ASP A 90 -4.69 1.39 4.89
N ASN A 91 -5.73 0.79 4.33
CA ASN A 91 -5.89 0.62 2.90
C ASN A 91 -6.04 1.94 2.13
N ILE A 92 -6.68 2.96 2.70
CA ILE A 92 -6.76 4.30 2.10
C ILE A 92 -5.40 4.98 2.16
N SER A 93 -4.76 4.99 3.34
CA SER A 93 -3.45 5.59 3.58
C SER A 93 -2.42 5.10 2.56
N ASP A 94 -2.34 3.78 2.36
CA ASP A 94 -1.43 3.14 1.42
C ASP A 94 -1.60 3.61 -0.02
N ARG A 95 -2.85 3.74 -0.45
CA ARG A 95 -3.17 4.15 -1.81
C ARG A 95 -2.87 5.62 -2.03
N SER A 96 -3.15 6.45 -1.03
CA SER A 96 -2.87 7.87 -1.07
C SER A 96 -1.38 8.14 -1.29
N ILE A 97 -0.47 7.36 -0.68
CA ILE A 97 0.98 7.53 -0.93
C ILE A 97 1.36 7.27 -2.39
N VAL A 98 0.82 6.22 -3.01
CA VAL A 98 1.07 5.92 -4.44
C VAL A 98 0.47 7.01 -5.33
N VAL A 99 -0.75 7.48 -5.04
CA VAL A 99 -1.39 8.58 -5.78
C VAL A 99 -0.54 9.84 -5.72
N LEU A 100 -0.09 10.24 -4.53
CA LEU A 100 0.77 11.42 -4.35
C LEU A 100 2.10 11.25 -5.09
N ALA A 101 2.71 10.07 -5.05
CA ALA A 101 3.94 9.79 -5.78
C ALA A 101 3.74 9.89 -7.31
N LEU A 102 2.63 9.40 -7.86
CA LEU A 102 2.29 9.53 -9.28
C LEU A 102 2.04 10.99 -9.67
N ILE A 103 1.24 11.73 -8.89
CA ILE A 103 0.98 13.16 -9.13
C ILE A 103 2.29 13.93 -9.17
N LYS A 104 3.18 13.68 -8.21
CA LYS A 104 4.48 14.34 -8.18
C LYS A 104 5.38 13.92 -9.34
N SER A 105 5.31 12.67 -9.76
CA SER A 105 6.03 12.18 -10.96
C SER A 105 5.56 12.90 -12.22
N TYR A 106 4.25 13.12 -12.37
CA TYR A 106 3.71 13.93 -13.47
C TYR A 106 4.26 15.36 -13.44
N PHE A 107 4.22 16.05 -12.30
CA PHE A 107 4.74 17.42 -12.22
C PHE A 107 6.25 17.52 -12.48
N TYR A 108 7.03 16.49 -12.16
CA TYR A 108 8.47 16.49 -12.37
C TYR A 108 8.86 16.14 -13.80
N PHE A 109 8.26 15.09 -14.39
CA PHE A 109 8.61 14.61 -15.73
C PHE A 109 7.77 15.25 -16.85
N ASN A 110 6.64 15.86 -16.50
CA ASN A 110 5.62 16.34 -17.44
C ASN A 110 5.15 15.27 -18.45
N ASP A 111 5.15 14.01 -18.00
CA ASP A 111 4.79 12.84 -18.82
C ASP A 111 3.30 12.50 -18.65
N TYR A 112 2.51 12.75 -19.70
CA TYR A 112 1.06 12.47 -19.72
C TYR A 112 0.74 10.99 -19.54
N PHE A 113 1.66 10.07 -19.82
CA PHE A 113 1.46 8.66 -19.53
C PHE A 113 1.23 8.40 -18.04
N VAL A 114 1.84 9.19 -17.16
CA VAL A 114 1.64 9.10 -15.71
C VAL A 114 0.18 9.40 -15.33
N LEU A 115 -0.49 10.31 -16.04
CA LEU A 115 -1.91 10.60 -15.80
C LEU A 115 -2.81 9.44 -16.23
N ILE A 116 -2.46 8.74 -17.32
CA ILE A 116 -3.15 7.52 -17.75
C ILE A 116 -3.01 6.44 -16.69
N VAL A 117 -1.78 6.22 -16.19
CA VAL A 117 -1.52 5.27 -15.10
C VAL A 117 -2.30 5.65 -13.84
N LEU A 118 -2.32 6.93 -13.47
CA LEU A 118 -3.06 7.42 -12.31
C LEU A 118 -4.57 7.15 -12.45
N ALA A 119 -5.15 7.43 -13.63
CA ALA A 119 -6.56 7.18 -13.89
C ALA A 119 -6.91 5.67 -13.77
N ILE A 120 -6.08 4.80 -14.36
CA ILE A 120 -6.22 3.34 -14.26
C ILE A 120 -6.12 2.87 -12.80
N TYR A 121 -5.14 3.40 -12.05
CA TYR A 121 -4.93 3.07 -10.64
C TYR A 121 -6.14 3.48 -9.77
N LEU A 122 -6.66 4.69 -9.98
CA LEU A 122 -7.87 5.16 -9.28
C LEU A 122 -9.09 4.31 -9.63
N LEU A 123 -9.30 3.97 -10.91
CA LEU A 123 -10.40 3.11 -11.33
C LEU A 123 -10.31 1.72 -10.69
N HIS A 124 -9.12 1.10 -10.69
CA HIS A 124 -8.87 -0.19 -10.07
C HIS A 124 -9.27 -0.22 -8.58
N HIS A 125 -8.95 0.85 -7.85
CA HIS A 125 -9.30 0.96 -6.43
C HIS A 125 -10.76 1.36 -6.18
N LEU A 126 -11.35 2.16 -7.06
CA LEU A 126 -12.77 2.49 -6.99
C LEU A 126 -13.63 1.22 -7.11
N ILE A 127 -13.34 0.36 -8.09
CA ILE A 127 -14.00 -0.95 -8.27
C ILE A 127 -13.79 -1.84 -7.05
N TYR A 128 -12.60 -1.83 -6.45
CA TYR A 128 -12.33 -2.58 -5.23
C TYR A 128 -13.22 -2.12 -4.06
N ILE A 129 -13.36 -0.81 -3.86
CA ILE A 129 -14.21 -0.25 -2.81
C ILE A 129 -15.68 -0.62 -3.05
N PHE A 130 -16.19 -0.46 -4.29
CA PHE A 130 -17.55 -0.86 -4.66
C PHE A 130 -17.80 -2.37 -4.53
N SER A 131 -16.76 -3.19 -4.60
CA SER A 131 -16.86 -4.63 -4.33
C SER A 131 -16.91 -5.00 -2.84
N ASN A 132 -17.13 -4.03 -1.94
CA ASN A 132 -17.06 -4.21 -0.48
C ASN A 132 -15.75 -4.84 0.01
N LEU A 133 -14.64 -4.55 -0.69
CA LEU A 133 -13.31 -5.11 -0.41
C LEU A 133 -13.19 -6.64 -0.63
N GLU A 134 -14.15 -7.26 -1.33
CA GLU A 134 -14.18 -8.71 -1.58
C GLU A 134 -13.40 -9.12 -2.85
N SER A 135 -13.25 -8.22 -3.82
CA SER A 135 -12.51 -8.53 -5.04
C SER A 135 -10.99 -8.60 -4.80
N LYS A 136 -10.28 -9.35 -5.64
CA LYS A 136 -8.82 -9.48 -5.51
C LYS A 136 -8.13 -8.19 -5.92
N VAL A 137 -7.18 -7.75 -5.11
CA VAL A 137 -6.34 -6.58 -5.36
C VAL A 137 -4.88 -6.97 -5.30
N ALA A 138 -4.13 -6.50 -6.30
CA ALA A 138 -2.69 -6.58 -6.31
C ALA A 138 -2.13 -5.23 -5.82
N TYR A 139 -1.27 -5.27 -4.80
CA TYR A 139 -0.69 -4.08 -4.20
C TYR A 139 0.64 -3.75 -4.87
N SER A 140 0.77 -2.54 -5.43
CA SER A 140 1.99 -2.06 -6.11
C SER A 140 2.95 -1.30 -5.17
N ARG A 141 2.43 -0.71 -4.08
CA ARG A 141 3.13 0.26 -3.21
C ARG A 141 4.58 -0.10 -2.87
N LEU A 142 4.80 -1.27 -2.26
CA LEU A 142 6.14 -1.68 -1.81
C LEU A 142 7.15 -1.67 -2.96
N LEU A 143 6.76 -2.27 -4.09
CA LEU A 143 7.63 -2.39 -5.25
C LEU A 143 7.85 -1.04 -5.93
N THR A 144 6.81 -0.20 -6.03
CA THR A 144 6.92 1.16 -6.55
C THR A 144 7.89 2.00 -5.72
N LEU A 145 7.78 1.97 -4.39
CA LEU A 145 8.68 2.70 -3.50
C LEU A 145 10.12 2.22 -3.63
N VAL A 146 10.35 0.90 -3.68
CA VAL A 146 11.68 0.34 -3.90
C VAL A 146 12.29 0.79 -5.23
N LEU A 147 11.51 0.75 -6.32
CA LEU A 147 11.97 1.23 -7.62
C LEU A 147 12.31 2.72 -7.59
N TYR A 148 11.50 3.52 -6.90
CA TYR A 148 11.75 4.95 -6.76
C TYR A 148 12.99 5.22 -5.88
N PHE A 149 13.22 4.45 -4.81
CA PHE A 149 14.44 4.56 -3.98
C PHE A 149 15.72 4.30 -4.78
N LEU A 150 15.63 3.39 -5.74
CA LEU A 150 16.72 3.03 -6.64
C LEU A 150 16.86 3.98 -7.84
N GLY A 151 15.97 4.98 -7.97
CA GLY A 151 15.98 5.93 -9.08
C GLY A 151 15.29 5.44 -10.36
N PHE A 152 14.69 4.25 -10.37
CA PHE A 152 13.96 3.69 -11.50
C PHE A 152 12.52 4.22 -11.57
N TYR A 153 12.36 5.54 -11.71
CA TYR A 153 11.05 6.20 -11.64
C TYR A 153 10.10 5.79 -12.77
N VAL A 154 10.61 5.76 -14.01
CA VAL A 154 9.84 5.33 -15.19
C VAL A 154 9.30 3.93 -15.00
N LEU A 155 10.18 2.98 -14.68
CA LEU A 155 9.80 1.61 -14.40
C LEU A 155 8.78 1.52 -13.25
N GLY A 156 8.92 2.37 -12.22
CA GLY A 156 8.01 2.39 -11.09
C GLY A 156 6.58 2.77 -11.46
N TYR A 157 6.34 3.84 -12.24
CA TYR A 157 4.97 4.16 -12.66
C TYR A 157 4.43 3.20 -13.73
N PHE A 158 5.27 2.67 -14.63
CA PHE A 158 4.87 1.60 -15.55
C PHE A 158 4.40 0.35 -14.79
N LEU A 159 5.11 -0.03 -13.73
CA LEU A 159 4.76 -1.15 -12.87
C LEU A 159 3.42 -0.93 -12.17
N VAL A 160 3.14 0.29 -11.69
CA VAL A 160 1.83 0.63 -11.14
C VAL A 160 0.73 0.39 -12.19
N GLY A 161 0.91 0.90 -13.41
CA GLY A 161 -0.05 0.69 -14.49
C GLY A 161 -0.28 -0.80 -14.81
N ALA A 162 0.79 -1.58 -14.95
CA ALA A 162 0.70 -3.01 -15.24
C ALA A 162 -0.03 -3.79 -14.13
N ILE A 163 0.27 -3.51 -12.86
CA ILE A 163 -0.38 -4.15 -11.71
C ILE A 163 -1.86 -3.75 -11.64
N SER A 164 -2.20 -2.48 -11.88
CA SER A 164 -3.59 -2.02 -11.87
C SER A 164 -4.41 -2.61 -13.01
N LEU A 165 -3.86 -2.73 -14.22
CA LEU A 165 -4.53 -3.40 -15.34
C LEU A 165 -4.77 -4.88 -15.04
N TYR A 166 -3.76 -5.56 -14.48
CA TYR A 166 -3.92 -6.94 -14.05
C TYR A 166 -5.01 -7.08 -12.97
N GLY A 167 -5.03 -6.16 -12.01
CA GLY A 167 -6.05 -6.09 -10.96
C GLY A 167 -7.47 -5.90 -11.53
N LEU A 168 -7.63 -4.99 -12.50
CA LEU A 168 -8.90 -4.78 -13.21
C LEU A 168 -9.36 -6.03 -13.95
N ALA A 169 -8.45 -6.73 -14.64
CA ALA A 169 -8.77 -7.99 -15.33
C ALA A 169 -9.25 -9.07 -14.34
N GLN A 170 -8.63 -9.14 -13.15
CA GLN A 170 -9.09 -10.06 -12.10
C GLN A 170 -10.46 -9.66 -11.52
N GLN A 171 -10.70 -8.37 -11.32
CA GLN A 171 -11.97 -7.86 -10.83
C GLN A 171 -13.11 -8.14 -11.81
N PHE A 172 -12.87 -7.93 -13.11
CA PHE A 172 -13.82 -8.26 -14.17
C PHE A 172 -14.22 -9.75 -14.13
N ASN A 173 -13.24 -10.65 -14.01
CA ASN A 173 -13.49 -12.09 -13.86
C ASN A 173 -14.28 -12.44 -12.59
N TYR A 174 -14.07 -11.71 -11.50
CA TYR A 174 -14.84 -11.91 -10.25
C TYR A 174 -16.31 -11.53 -10.44
N PHE A 175 -16.60 -10.39 -11.06
CA PHE A 175 -17.98 -9.94 -11.30
C PHE A 175 -18.71 -10.82 -12.32
N LEU A 176 -18.03 -11.30 -13.36
CA LEU A 176 -18.61 -12.27 -14.29
C LEU A 176 -19.06 -13.53 -13.55
N LYS A 177 -18.17 -14.13 -12.74
CA LYS A 177 -18.52 -15.34 -11.98
C LYS A 177 -19.69 -15.13 -11.04
N LYS A 178 -19.72 -14.01 -10.31
CA LYS A 178 -20.82 -13.67 -9.39
C LYS A 178 -22.17 -13.59 -10.10
N LYS A 179 -22.20 -13.04 -11.33
CA LYS A 179 -23.40 -12.89 -12.15
C LYS A 179 -23.96 -14.22 -12.71
N PHE A 180 -23.13 -15.26 -12.85
CA PHE A 180 -23.54 -16.58 -13.38
C PHE A 180 -23.84 -17.62 -12.28
N THR A 181 -23.71 -17.27 -11.01
CA THR A 181 -24.03 -18.14 -9.85
C THR A 181 -25.27 -17.70 -9.06
N THR A 182 -25.91 -16.61 -9.46
CA THR A 182 -27.24 -16.16 -9.02
C THR A 182 -28.25 -16.42 -10.12
#